data_AF-A0A0H1BJX6-F1
#
_entry.id   AF-A0A0H1BJX6-F1
#
_cell.length_a   1.000
_cell.length_b   1.000
_cell.length_c   1.000
_cell.angle_alpha   90.00
_cell.angle_beta   90.00
_cell.angle_gamma   90.00
#
_symmetry.space_group_name_H-M   'P 1'
#
loop_
_entity.id
_entity.type
_entity.pdbx_description
1 polymer ?
#
loop_
_entity_poly.entity_id
_entity_poly.type
_entity_poly.pdbx_seq_one_letter_code
_entity_poly.pdbx_strand_id
1 'polypeptide(L)'
;MCVREDGTIPPFYDAYVREVQETIQRNARLEFEAIWREHEETGLPRSMLSDKLSLAITKLDEELQKTELWDNTILREDVLRDALPKLLLEKIGLETILERVPSNYLRSIFGSYLASRFVYEYGSSPSQFSFFDFMSKRTAKLIDQQK
;
A
#
# COMPACT_ATOMS: atom_id res chain seq x y z
N MET A 1 1.04 23.37 -7.21
CA MET A 1 1.23 22.16 -8.01
C MET A 1 2.02 22.42 -9.27
N CYS A 2 1.76 23.48 -10.03
CA CYS A 2 2.49 23.74 -11.28
C CYS A 2 3.74 24.59 -11.04
N VAL A 3 4.80 24.33 -11.84
CA VAL A 3 5.94 25.24 -11.99
C VAL A 3 5.42 26.56 -12.55
N ARG A 4 5.85 27.68 -11.97
CA ARG A 4 5.45 29.01 -12.41
C ARG A 4 6.15 29.36 -13.72
N GLU A 5 5.64 30.36 -14.44
CA GLU A 5 6.20 30.80 -15.73
C GLU A 5 7.67 31.26 -15.64
N ASP A 6 8.09 31.72 -14.46
CA ASP A 6 9.46 32.12 -14.13
C ASP A 6 10.40 30.94 -13.80
N GLY A 7 9.90 29.70 -13.88
CA GLY A 7 10.63 28.49 -13.51
C GLY A 7 10.63 28.19 -12.01
N THR A 8 9.99 29.02 -11.17
CA THR A 8 9.93 28.80 -9.73
C THR A 8 9.06 27.58 -9.41
N ILE A 9 9.66 26.62 -8.70
CA ILE A 9 8.97 25.41 -8.25
C ILE A 9 8.28 25.70 -6.90
N PRO A 10 6.96 25.48 -6.77
CA PRO A 10 6.29 25.65 -5.48
C PRO A 10 6.85 24.71 -4.41
N PRO A 11 7.12 25.17 -3.17
CA PRO A 11 7.67 24.32 -2.11
C PRO A 11 6.87 23.05 -1.84
N PHE A 12 5.53 23.16 -1.86
CA PHE A 12 4.64 22.02 -1.70
C PHE A 12 4.81 20.97 -2.80
N TYR A 13 5.02 21.41 -4.06
CA TYR A 13 5.21 20.47 -5.17
C TYR A 13 6.53 19.72 -5.02
N ASP A 14 7.63 20.41 -4.69
CA ASP A 14 8.93 19.76 -4.47
C ASP A 14 8.84 18.72 -3.33
N ALA A 15 8.24 19.09 -2.20
CA ALA A 15 8.04 18.18 -1.08
C ALA A 15 7.17 16.97 -1.45
N TYR A 16 6.08 17.18 -2.19
CA TYR A 16 5.21 16.10 -2.65
C TYR A 16 5.92 15.14 -3.60
N VAL A 17 6.71 15.67 -4.55
CA VAL A 17 7.49 14.84 -5.48
C VAL A 17 8.50 13.99 -4.72
N ARG A 18 9.19 14.54 -3.71
CA ARG A 18 10.12 13.77 -2.87
C ARG A 18 9.43 12.63 -2.16
N GLU A 19 8.26 12.86 -1.57
CA GLU A 19 7.51 11.80 -0.88
C GLU A 19 7.03 10.70 -1.83
N VAL A 20 6.62 11.07 -3.06
CA VAL A 20 6.28 10.08 -4.10
C VAL A 20 7.51 9.25 -4.46
N GLN A 21 8.68 9.87 -4.63
CA GLN A 21 9.92 9.16 -4.91
C GLN A 21 10.32 8.21 -3.78
N GLU A 22 10.20 8.63 -2.52
CA GLU A 22 10.43 7.78 -1.36
C GLU A 22 9.51 6.55 -1.34
N THR A 23 8.24 6.74 -1.69
CA THR A 23 7.27 5.65 -1.81
C THR A 23 7.67 4.66 -2.90
N ILE A 24 8.08 5.15 -4.07
CA ILE A 24 8.57 4.32 -5.18
C ILE A 24 9.79 3.52 -4.74
N GLN A 25 10.79 4.15 -4.13
CA GLN A 25 12.01 3.50 -3.68
C GLN A 25 11.73 2.44 -2.60
N ARG A 26 10.82 2.72 -1.68
CA ARG A 26 10.39 1.77 -0.64
C ARG A 26 9.70 0.55 -1.26
N ASN A 27 8.80 0.75 -2.21
CA ASN A 27 8.09 -0.34 -2.87
C ASN A 27 9.04 -1.18 -3.72
N ALA A 28 9.91 -0.56 -4.51
CA ALA A 28 10.92 -1.24 -5.32
C ALA A 28 11.86 -2.10 -4.47
N ARG A 29 12.27 -1.61 -3.30
CA ARG A 29 13.06 -2.39 -2.35
C ARG A 29 12.30 -3.63 -1.86
N LEU A 30 11.04 -3.49 -1.47
CA LEU A 30 10.25 -4.62 -0.96
C LEU A 30 9.98 -5.67 -2.03
N GLU A 31 9.67 -5.24 -3.24
CA GLU A 31 9.53 -6.13 -4.38
C GLU A 31 10.85 -6.84 -4.68
N PHE A 32 11.98 -6.12 -4.67
CA PHE A 32 13.30 -6.71 -4.86
C PHE A 32 13.59 -7.79 -3.82
N GLU A 33 13.38 -7.51 -2.53
CA GLU A 33 13.60 -8.48 -1.45
C GLU A 33 12.69 -9.71 -1.61
N ALA A 34 11.43 -9.51 -1.99
CA ALA A 34 10.49 -10.61 -2.23
C ALA A 34 10.94 -11.50 -3.40
N ILE A 35 11.31 -10.90 -4.54
CA ILE A 35 11.83 -11.61 -5.71
C ILE A 35 13.12 -12.34 -5.36
N TRP A 36 14.01 -11.70 -4.60
CA TRP A 36 15.30 -12.28 -4.23
C TRP A 36 15.11 -13.53 -3.38
N ARG A 37 14.32 -13.42 -2.30
CA ARG A 37 13.99 -14.53 -1.43
C ARG A 37 13.32 -15.68 -2.19
N GLU A 38 12.30 -15.40 -3.00
CA GLU A 38 11.62 -16.46 -3.77
C GLU A 38 12.55 -17.12 -4.79
N HIS A 39 13.48 -16.37 -5.37
CA HIS A 39 14.48 -16.93 -6.28
C HIS A 39 15.42 -17.89 -5.55
N GLU A 40 15.90 -17.53 -4.36
CA GLU A 40 16.76 -18.39 -3.54
C GLU A 40 16.04 -19.67 -3.10
N GLU A 41 14.75 -19.59 -2.78
CA GLU A 41 13.94 -20.74 -2.34
C GLU A 41 13.54 -21.67 -3.49
N THR A 42 13.19 -21.12 -4.65
CA THR A 42 12.56 -21.89 -5.76
C THR A 42 13.45 -22.11 -6.97
N GLY A 43 14.50 -21.30 -7.14
CA GLY A 43 15.35 -21.27 -8.34
C GLY A 43 14.67 -20.69 -9.59
N LEU A 44 13.44 -20.20 -9.50
CA LEU A 44 12.71 -19.65 -10.66
C LEU A 44 13.35 -18.34 -11.14
N PRO A 45 13.47 -18.10 -12.46
CA PRO A 45 13.89 -16.83 -13.02
C PRO A 45 13.17 -15.62 -12.41
N ARG A 46 13.95 -14.61 -12.02
CA ARG A 46 13.46 -13.37 -11.37
C ARG A 46 12.39 -12.64 -12.18
N SER A 47 12.47 -12.68 -13.52
CA SER A 47 11.44 -12.12 -14.40
C SER A 47 10.08 -12.80 -14.19
N MET A 48 10.04 -14.13 -14.14
CA MET A 48 8.80 -14.86 -13.87
C MET A 48 8.28 -14.62 -12.45
N LEU A 49 9.16 -14.44 -11.47
CA LEU A 49 8.76 -14.11 -10.10
C LEU A 49 8.13 -12.71 -10.02
N SER A 50 8.69 -11.73 -10.73
CA SER A 50 8.10 -10.39 -10.86
C SER A 50 6.67 -10.44 -11.42
N ASP A 51 6.46 -11.21 -12.49
CA ASP A 51 5.13 -11.41 -13.09
C ASP A 51 4.17 -12.06 -12.10
N LYS A 52 4.62 -13.10 -11.38
CA LYS A 52 3.81 -13.81 -10.39
C LYS A 52 3.40 -12.91 -9.23
N LEU A 53 4.33 -12.12 -8.69
CA LEU A 53 4.02 -11.15 -7.62
C LEU A 53 3.01 -10.12 -8.09
N SER A 54 3.20 -9.55 -9.29
CA SER A 54 2.29 -8.56 -9.86
C SER A 54 0.87 -9.10 -10.03
N LEU A 55 0.74 -10.32 -10.56
CA LEU A 55 -0.55 -11.01 -10.70
C LEU A 55 -1.20 -11.32 -9.36
N ALA A 56 -0.41 -11.78 -8.37
CA ALA A 56 -0.90 -12.06 -7.03
C ALA A 56 -1.42 -10.78 -6.32
N ILE A 57 -0.69 -9.67 -6.44
CA ILE A 57 -1.10 -8.37 -5.87
C ILE A 57 -2.40 -7.90 -6.50
N THR A 58 -2.49 -7.92 -7.84
CA THR A 58 -3.67 -7.44 -8.57
C THR A 58 -4.90 -8.28 -8.22
N LYS A 59 -4.75 -9.61 -8.20
CA LYS A 59 -5.85 -10.52 -7.86
C LYS A 59 -6.33 -10.29 -6.41
N LEU A 60 -5.41 -10.21 -5.46
CA LEU A 60 -5.76 -9.99 -4.06
C LEU A 60 -6.37 -8.60 -3.84
N ASP A 61 -5.87 -7.56 -4.51
CA ASP A 61 -6.46 -6.21 -4.47
C ASP A 61 -7.93 -6.25 -4.92
N GLU A 62 -8.23 -6.85 -6.08
CA GLU A 62 -9.60 -6.99 -6.58
C GLU A 62 -10.52 -7.78 -5.64
N GLU A 63 -9.99 -8.79 -4.95
CA GLU A 63 -10.72 -9.53 -3.93
C GLU A 63 -10.99 -8.64 -2.70
N LEU A 64 -9.96 -7.96 -2.17
CA LEU A 64 -10.04 -7.10 -0.99
C LEU A 64 -11.02 -5.94 -1.16
N GLN A 65 -11.05 -5.32 -2.34
CA GLN A 65 -12.00 -4.25 -2.67
C GLN A 65 -13.47 -4.66 -2.48
N LYS A 66 -13.77 -5.96 -2.62
CA LYS A 66 -15.11 -6.55 -2.51
C LYS A 66 -15.41 -7.11 -1.12
N THR A 67 -14.43 -7.17 -0.22
CA THR A 67 -14.62 -7.71 1.13
C THR A 67 -15.27 -6.70 2.09
N GLU A 68 -15.86 -7.24 3.16
CA GLU A 68 -16.37 -6.46 4.30
C GLU A 68 -15.25 -5.89 5.18
N LEU A 69 -13.98 -6.19 4.90
CA LEU A 69 -12.84 -5.59 5.63
C LEU A 69 -12.83 -4.06 5.50
N TRP A 70 -13.32 -3.53 4.38
CA TRP A 70 -13.49 -2.10 4.16
C TRP A 70 -14.48 -1.45 5.12
N ASP A 71 -15.47 -2.20 5.60
CA ASP A 71 -16.54 -1.66 6.46
C ASP A 71 -16.07 -1.50 7.90
N ASN A 72 -14.97 -2.17 8.28
CA ASN A 72 -14.26 -1.90 9.52
C ASN A 72 -13.55 -0.53 9.42
N THR A 73 -14.19 0.50 9.96
CA THR A 73 -13.72 1.89 9.87
C THR A 73 -12.36 2.09 10.53
N ILE A 74 -12.09 1.44 11.66
CA ILE A 74 -10.80 1.53 12.36
C ILE A 74 -9.67 0.98 11.48
N LEU A 75 -9.86 -0.23 10.94
CA LEU A 75 -8.89 -0.85 10.04
C LEU A 75 -8.73 -0.05 8.75
N ARG A 76 -9.83 0.41 8.16
CA ARG A 76 -9.83 1.20 6.94
C ARG A 76 -9.02 2.48 7.11
N GLU A 77 -9.28 3.25 8.16
CA GLU A 77 -8.59 4.50 8.41
C GLU A 77 -7.10 4.29 8.69
N ASP A 78 -6.75 3.26 9.46
CA ASP A 78 -5.36 2.90 9.72
C ASP A 78 -4.59 2.57 8.43
N VAL A 79 -5.16 1.68 7.61
CA VAL A 79 -4.57 1.31 6.32
C VAL A 79 -4.45 2.52 5.40
N LEU A 80 -5.45 3.40 5.35
CA LEU A 80 -5.38 4.61 4.53
C LEU A 80 -4.35 5.62 5.05
N ARG A 81 -4.13 5.73 6.35
CA ARG A 81 -3.04 6.57 6.90
C ARG A 81 -1.66 6.07 6.49
N ASP A 82 -1.50 4.76 6.40
CA ASP A 82 -0.25 4.14 5.93
C ASP A 82 -0.06 4.26 4.41
N ALA A 83 -1.16 4.24 3.65
CA ALA A 83 -1.15 4.22 2.19
C ALA A 83 -1.09 5.60 1.55
N LEU A 84 -1.71 6.61 2.16
CA LEU A 84 -1.78 7.97 1.63
C LEU A 84 -0.50 8.77 1.91
N PRO A 85 -0.13 9.72 1.04
CA PRO A 85 0.99 10.63 1.31
C PRO A 85 0.79 11.40 2.61
N LYS A 86 1.78 11.34 3.51
CA LYS A 86 1.84 12.06 4.78
C LYS A 86 1.69 13.55 4.59
N LEU A 87 2.30 14.13 3.55
CA LEU A 87 2.16 15.57 3.29
C LEU A 87 0.71 15.98 3.05
N LEU A 88 -0.11 15.12 2.42
CA LEU A 88 -1.53 15.38 2.24
C LEU A 88 -2.30 15.18 3.55
N LEU A 89 -1.99 14.13 4.30
CA LEU A 89 -2.60 13.87 5.61
C LEU A 89 -2.36 15.03 6.58
N GLU A 90 -1.14 15.56 6.64
CA GLU A 90 -0.76 16.71 7.47
C GLU A 90 -1.43 18.01 7.00
N LYS A 91 -1.61 18.18 5.69
CA LYS A 91 -2.11 19.44 5.13
C LYS A 91 -3.61 19.60 5.22
N ILE A 92 -4.38 18.53 5.01
CA ILE A 92 -5.85 18.59 4.94
C ILE A 92 -6.55 17.61 5.87
N GLY A 93 -5.84 16.65 6.47
CA GLY A 93 -6.43 15.63 7.34
C GLY A 93 -7.06 14.47 6.57
N LEU A 94 -7.17 13.32 7.24
CA LEU A 94 -7.77 12.11 6.68
C LEU A 94 -9.26 12.30 6.37
N GLU A 95 -10.03 12.92 7.28
CA GLU A 95 -11.47 13.12 7.12
C GLU A 95 -11.79 13.87 5.82
N THR A 96 -11.08 14.97 5.55
CA THR A 96 -11.22 15.74 4.31
C THR A 96 -10.89 14.92 3.07
N ILE A 97 -9.91 14.01 3.14
CA ILE A 97 -9.57 13.13 2.02
C ILE A 97 -10.70 12.12 1.79
N LEU A 98 -11.24 11.52 2.86
CA LEU A 98 -12.35 10.56 2.78
C LEU A 98 -13.61 11.18 2.19
N GLU A 99 -13.87 12.46 2.48
CA GLU A 99 -15.01 13.20 1.92
C GLU A 99 -14.81 13.55 0.43
N ARG A 100 -13.59 13.95 0.03
CA ARG A 100 -13.32 14.49 -1.31
C ARG A 100 -12.98 13.42 -2.35
N VAL A 101 -12.42 12.29 -1.94
CA VAL A 101 -11.98 11.24 -2.85
C VAL A 101 -13.11 10.23 -3.04
N PRO A 102 -13.51 9.90 -4.28
CA PRO A 102 -14.57 8.93 -4.51
C PRO A 102 -14.23 7.56 -3.89
N SER A 103 -15.25 6.91 -3.33
CA SER A 103 -15.11 5.71 -2.52
C SER A 103 -14.44 4.54 -3.24
N ASN A 104 -14.65 4.42 -4.56
CA ASN A 104 -13.99 3.40 -5.38
C ASN A 104 -12.47 3.57 -5.42
N TYR A 105 -11.96 4.80 -5.53
CA TYR A 105 -10.51 5.05 -5.48
C TYR A 105 -9.93 4.74 -4.11
N LEU A 106 -10.62 5.11 -3.03
CA LEU A 106 -10.16 4.81 -1.68
C LEU A 106 -10.14 3.30 -1.43
N ARG A 107 -11.13 2.55 -1.93
CA ARG A 107 -11.14 1.08 -1.90
C ARG A 107 -9.95 0.50 -2.65
N SER A 108 -9.63 1.02 -3.84
CA SER A 108 -8.46 0.57 -4.59
C SER A 108 -7.13 0.88 -3.89
N ILE A 109 -7.00 2.05 -3.24
CA ILE A 109 -5.82 2.38 -2.43
C ILE A 109 -5.69 1.41 -1.25
N PHE A 110 -6.81 1.14 -0.57
CA PHE A 110 -6.85 0.20 0.55
C PHE A 110 -6.45 -1.22 0.13
N GLY A 111 -7.07 -1.74 -0.92
CA GLY A 111 -6.82 -3.08 -1.43
C GLY A 111 -5.39 -3.25 -1.93
N SER A 112 -4.92 -2.33 -2.79
CA SER A 112 -3.57 -2.38 -3.35
C SER A 112 -2.48 -2.27 -2.29
N TYR A 113 -2.68 -1.43 -1.27
CA TYR A 113 -1.74 -1.31 -0.16
C TYR A 113 -1.65 -2.62 0.64
N LEU A 114 -2.78 -3.17 1.09
CA LEU A 114 -2.78 -4.42 1.85
C LEU A 114 -2.23 -5.59 1.02
N ALA A 115 -2.68 -5.72 -0.22
CA ALA A 115 -2.27 -6.78 -1.13
C ALA A 115 -0.77 -6.76 -1.37
N SER A 116 -0.20 -5.59 -1.71
CA SER A 116 1.23 -5.46 -1.96
C SER A 116 2.07 -5.77 -0.72
N ARG A 117 1.70 -5.26 0.47
CA ARG A 117 2.42 -5.55 1.72
C ARG A 117 2.42 -7.04 2.03
N PHE A 118 1.25 -7.67 1.91
CA PHE A 118 1.10 -9.09 2.17
C PHE A 118 1.90 -9.95 1.17
N VAL A 119 1.77 -9.68 -0.13
CA VAL A 119 2.46 -10.46 -1.17
C VAL A 119 3.97 -10.25 -1.12
N TYR A 120 4.46 -9.04 -0.83
CA TYR A 120 5.91 -8.85 -0.63
C TYR A 120 6.42 -9.57 0.62
N GLU A 121 5.63 -9.64 1.69
CA GLU A 121 6.05 -10.31 2.93
C GLU A 121 6.01 -11.85 2.81
N TYR A 122 4.96 -12.41 2.19
CA TYR A 122 4.67 -13.86 2.17
C TYR A 122 4.88 -14.53 0.81
N GLY A 123 5.23 -13.75 -0.22
CA GLY A 123 5.47 -14.23 -1.58
C GLY A 123 4.22 -14.35 -2.45
N SER A 124 4.40 -14.92 -3.64
CA SER A 124 3.41 -14.96 -4.73
C SER A 124 2.31 -16.02 -4.60
N SER A 125 2.48 -17.02 -3.72
CA SER A 125 1.48 -18.08 -3.49
C SER A 125 1.15 -18.27 -2.00
N PRO A 126 0.73 -17.22 -1.29
CA PRO A 126 0.49 -17.30 0.14
C PRO A 126 -0.87 -17.95 0.43
N SER A 127 -0.98 -18.62 1.58
CA SER A 127 -2.22 -19.29 1.98
C SER A 127 -3.25 -18.30 2.56
N GLN A 128 -4.53 -18.66 2.55
CA GLN A 128 -5.58 -17.87 3.23
C GLN A 128 -5.31 -17.73 4.74
N PHE A 129 -4.72 -18.76 5.37
CA PHE A 129 -4.28 -18.70 6.76
C PHE A 129 -3.16 -17.68 6.97
N SER A 130 -2.22 -17.56 6.02
CA SER A 130 -1.17 -16.54 6.06
C SER A 130 -1.78 -15.14 6.01
N PHE A 131 -2.81 -14.93 5.18
CA PHE A 131 -3.52 -13.66 5.12
C PHE A 131 -4.25 -13.35 6.43
N PHE A 132 -4.92 -14.35 7.01
CA PHE A 132 -5.58 -14.20 8.30
C PHE A 132 -4.60 -13.84 9.42
N ASP A 133 -3.44 -14.50 9.49
CA ASP A 133 -2.38 -14.20 10.46
C ASP A 133 -1.83 -12.78 10.26
N PHE A 134 -1.56 -12.38 9.02
CA PHE A 134 -1.12 -11.03 8.67
C PHE A 134 -2.12 -9.96 9.16
N MET A 135 -3.40 -10.16 8.87
CA MET A 135 -4.46 -9.24 9.31
C MET A 135 -4.61 -9.23 10.84
N SER A 136 -4.56 -10.40 11.47
CA SER A 136 -4.66 -10.53 12.94
C SER A 136 -3.54 -9.78 13.65
N LYS A 137 -2.31 -9.88 13.15
CA LYS A 137 -1.15 -9.13 13.67
C LYS A 137 -1.35 -7.62 13.54
N ARG A 138 -1.89 -7.14 12.40
CA ARG A 138 -2.20 -5.71 12.22
C ARG A 138 -3.30 -5.26 13.18
N THR A 139 -4.40 -6.00 13.28
CA THR A 139 -5.51 -5.67 14.19
C THR A 139 -5.09 -5.67 15.66
N ALA A 140 -4.22 -6.60 16.08
CA ALA A 140 -3.68 -6.62 17.43
C ALA A 140 -2.86 -5.36 17.75
N LYS A 141 -2.00 -4.91 16.81
CA LYS A 141 -1.26 -3.65 16.96
C LYS A 141 -2.19 -2.44 17.10
N LEU A 142 -3.31 -2.42 16.39
CA LEU A 142 -4.30 -1.35 16.49
C LEU A 142 -4.96 -1.29 17.86
N ILE A 143 -5.31 -2.44 18.43
CA ILE A 143 -5.92 -2.53 19.76
C ILE A 143 -4.95 -2.03 20.83
N ASP A 144 -3.66 -2.37 20.72
CA ASP A 144 -2.65 -1.93 21.70
C ASP A 144 -2.32 -0.44 21.60
N GLN A 145 -2.46 0.18 20.43
CA GLN A 145 -2.29 1.63 20.25
C GLN A 145 -3.46 2.47 20.80
N GLN A 146 -4.58 1.83 21.15
CA GLN A 146 -5.77 2.48 21.72
C GLN A 146 -5.85 2.41 23.25
N LYS A 147 -4.90 1.73 23.91
CA LYS A 147 -4.76 1.69 25.38
C LYS A 147 -3.86 2.81 25.86
#